data_AF-A0A3D1IN19-F1
#
_entry.id   AF-A0A3D1IN19-F1
#
_cell.length_a   1.000
_cell.length_b   1.000
_cell.length_c   1.000
_cell.angle_alpha   90.00
_cell.angle_beta   90.00
_cell.angle_gamma   90.00
#
_symmetry.space_group_name_H-M   'P 1'
#
loop_
_entity.id
_entity.type
_entity.pdbx_description
1 polymer ?
#
loop_
_entity_poly.entity_id
_entity_poly.type
_entity_poly.pdbx_seq_one_letter_code
_entity_poly.pdbx_strand_id
1 'polypeptide(L)'
;MKIDEQRFFEDGYLIIREAVPADQLADLRLTAEILVDRSKARSEANRGPGGPRGGEWYAGVQPRVNVHEVVDEETASVVDFLLGPTVHGVSHQIMGTPESAITSMQITCSGLIDYGHTDWHRDSSAREQAPLSGL
;
A
#
# COMPACT_ATOMS: atom_id res chain seq x y z
N MET A 1 -16.13 -6.18 11.37
CA MET A 1 -17.03 -6.88 10.40
C MET A 1 -16.73 -8.36 10.42
N LYS A 2 -17.66 -9.24 10.06
CA LYS A 2 -17.40 -10.69 9.92
C LYS A 2 -17.05 -11.02 8.48
N ILE A 3 -16.00 -11.81 8.27
CA ILE A 3 -15.57 -12.26 6.94
C ILE A 3 -15.97 -13.71 6.67
N ASP A 4 -15.93 -14.11 5.40
CA ASP A 4 -16.13 -15.50 4.97
C ASP A 4 -14.76 -16.18 4.83
N GLU A 5 -14.24 -16.70 5.94
CA GLU A 5 -12.94 -17.37 5.98
C GLU A 5 -12.89 -18.58 5.05
N GLN A 6 -13.99 -19.35 4.94
CA GLN A 6 -14.02 -20.53 4.09
C GLN A 6 -13.81 -20.14 2.63
N ARG A 7 -14.48 -19.09 2.16
CA ARG A 7 -14.27 -18.58 0.80
C ARG A 7 -12.84 -18.09 0.58
N PHE A 8 -12.21 -17.45 1.57
CA PHE A 8 -10.80 -17.09 1.48
C PHE A 8 -9.90 -18.30 1.22
N PHE A 9 -10.12 -19.39 1.97
CA PHE A 9 -9.34 -20.62 1.82
C PHE A 9 -9.58 -21.32 0.48
N GLU A 10 -10.81 -21.26 -0.05
CA GLU A 10 -11.18 -21.88 -1.33
C GLU A 10 -10.67 -21.07 -2.54
N ASP A 11 -10.90 -19.75 -2.54
CA ASP A 11 -10.62 -18.88 -3.68
C ASP A 11 -9.19 -18.27 -3.64
N GLY A 12 -8.56 -18.22 -2.47
CA GLY A 12 -7.28 -17.55 -2.24
C GLY A 12 -7.39 -16.02 -2.12
N TYR A 13 -8.60 -15.45 -2.13
CA TYR A 13 -8.84 -14.02 -1.96
C TYR A 13 -10.23 -13.73 -1.38
N LEU A 14 -10.43 -12.51 -0.87
CA LEU A 14 -11.74 -11.98 -0.47
C LEU A 14 -11.93 -10.55 -0.99
N ILE A 15 -13.17 -10.21 -1.35
CA ILE A 15 -13.56 -8.84 -1.70
C ILE A 15 -14.32 -8.23 -0.53
N ILE A 16 -13.71 -7.23 0.10
CA ILE A 16 -14.33 -6.45 1.18
C ILE A 16 -14.96 -5.19 0.56
N ARG A 17 -16.29 -5.12 0.57
CA ARG A 17 -17.03 -3.92 0.13
C ARG A 17 -17.04 -2.89 1.25
N GLU A 18 -17.03 -1.61 0.87
CA GLU A 18 -17.01 -0.48 1.82
C GLU A 18 -15.86 -0.60 2.84
N ALA A 19 -14.71 -1.12 2.40
CA ALA A 19 -13.50 -1.12 3.22
C ALA A 19 -13.15 0.30 3.66
N VAL A 20 -13.41 1.28 2.78
CA VAL A 20 -13.51 2.69 3.12
C VAL A 20 -15.00 3.07 3.10
N PRO A 21 -15.55 3.62 4.19
CA PRO A 21 -16.91 4.17 4.20
C PRO A 21 -17.08 5.25 3.13
N ALA A 22 -18.27 5.31 2.51
CA ALA A 22 -18.52 6.19 1.37
C ALA A 22 -18.33 7.68 1.70
N ASP A 23 -18.66 8.09 2.92
CA ASP A 23 -18.49 9.44 3.45
C ASP A 23 -17.02 9.79 3.77
N GLN A 24 -16.14 8.80 3.89
CA GLN A 24 -14.70 8.98 4.17
C GLN A 24 -13.82 8.82 2.93
N LEU A 25 -14.39 8.31 1.83
CA LEU A 25 -13.63 7.98 0.62
C LEU A 25 -12.97 9.21 -0.01
N ALA A 26 -13.66 10.36 -0.02
CA ALA A 26 -13.12 11.59 -0.58
C ALA A 26 -11.91 12.11 0.23
N ASP A 27 -12.01 12.05 1.56
CA ASP A 27 -10.95 12.50 2.45
C ASP A 27 -9.72 11.59 2.37
N LEU A 28 -9.92 10.27 2.38
CA LEU A 28 -8.81 9.33 2.22
C LEU A 28 -8.10 9.52 0.87
N ARG A 29 -8.87 9.79 -0.19
CA ARG A 29 -8.30 10.10 -1.50
C ARG A 29 -7.46 11.38 -1.46
N LEU A 30 -7.95 12.45 -0.83
CA LEU A 30 -7.20 13.69 -0.69
C LEU A 30 -5.89 13.46 0.07
N THR A 31 -5.94 12.72 1.18
CA THR A 31 -4.74 12.32 1.94
C THR A 31 -3.75 11.56 1.06
N ALA A 32 -4.22 10.61 0.26
CA ALA A 32 -3.37 9.87 -0.67
C ALA A 32 -2.72 10.78 -1.73
N GLU A 33 -3.45 11.74 -2.28
CA GLU A 33 -2.93 12.72 -3.25
C GLU A 33 -1.84 13.61 -2.62
N ILE A 34 -2.02 14.06 -1.37
CA ILE A 34 -0.99 14.81 -0.62
C ILE A 34 0.29 13.97 -0.44
N LEU A 35 0.16 12.72 -0.02
CA LEU A 35 1.30 11.80 0.16
C LEU A 35 2.05 11.55 -1.15
N VAL A 36 1.31 11.43 -2.26
CA VAL A 36 1.88 11.31 -3.61
C VAL A 36 2.69 12.55 -3.97
N ASP A 37 2.15 13.75 -3.76
CA ASP A 37 2.86 14.99 -4.08
C ASP A 37 4.11 15.20 -3.22
N ARG A 38 4.07 14.81 -1.94
CA ARG A 38 5.26 14.78 -1.07
C ARG A 38 6.31 13.79 -1.56
N SER A 39 5.89 12.62 -2.03
CA SER A 39 6.80 11.63 -2.60
C SER A 39 7.47 12.12 -3.89
N LYS A 40 6.72 12.81 -4.77
CA LYS A 40 7.28 13.51 -5.94
C LYS A 40 8.31 14.57 -5.53
N ALA A 41 7.97 15.41 -4.56
CA ALA A 41 8.86 16.47 -4.07
C ALA A 41 10.15 15.89 -3.48
N ARG A 42 10.05 14.82 -2.68
CA ARG A 42 11.20 14.07 -2.15
C ARG A 42 12.05 13.46 -3.26
N SER A 43 11.41 12.91 -4.30
CA SER A 43 12.13 12.35 -5.45
C SER A 43 12.97 13.40 -6.19
N GLU A 44 12.39 14.57 -6.47
CA GLU A 44 13.14 15.68 -7.08
C GLU A 44 14.23 16.21 -6.15
N ALA A 45 13.97 16.34 -4.85
CA ALA A 45 14.97 16.79 -3.88
C ALA A 45 16.17 15.84 -3.78
N ASN A 46 15.95 14.53 -3.96
CA ASN A 46 16.98 13.50 -3.95
C ASN A 46 17.64 13.31 -5.32
N ARG A 47 17.33 14.15 -6.32
CA ARG A 47 17.88 14.05 -7.66
C ARG A 47 19.39 14.32 -7.64
N GLY A 48 20.17 13.28 -7.95
CA GLY A 48 21.62 13.39 -8.11
C GLY A 48 22.03 14.14 -9.39
N PRO A 49 23.30 14.54 -9.51
CA PRO A 49 23.84 15.10 -10.75
C PRO A 49 23.60 14.17 -11.94
N GLY A 50 22.97 14.69 -13.01
CA GLY A 50 22.59 13.90 -14.19
C GLY A 50 21.32 13.08 -14.04
N GLY A 51 20.64 13.12 -12.89
CA GLY A 51 19.39 12.41 -12.66
C GLY A 51 18.20 12.95 -13.49
N PRO A 52 17.18 12.12 -13.74
CA PRO A 52 16.01 12.47 -14.53
C PRO A 52 15.21 13.62 -13.90
N ARG A 53 14.55 14.43 -14.74
CA ARG A 53 13.74 15.56 -14.27
C ARG A 53 12.53 15.06 -13.48
N GLY A 54 12.30 15.61 -12.29
CA GLY A 54 11.33 15.11 -11.31
C GLY A 54 11.86 13.97 -10.43
N GLY A 55 13.17 13.70 -10.48
CA GLY A 55 13.80 12.54 -9.86
C GLY A 55 13.33 11.23 -10.47
N GLU A 56 13.55 10.14 -9.74
CA GLU A 56 13.17 8.78 -10.15
C GLU A 56 11.65 8.59 -10.29
N TRP A 57 10.84 9.49 -9.71
CA TRP A 57 9.38 9.36 -9.70
C TRP A 57 8.79 9.14 -11.09
N TYR A 58 9.22 9.93 -12.09
CA TYR A 58 8.69 9.80 -13.46
C TYR A 58 9.48 8.83 -14.33
N ALA A 59 10.63 8.35 -13.86
CA ALA A 59 11.43 7.35 -14.55
C ALA A 59 10.93 5.91 -14.28
N GLY A 60 10.24 5.70 -13.15
CA GLY A 60 9.71 4.40 -12.76
C GLY A 60 8.51 3.95 -13.60
N VAL A 61 8.48 2.65 -13.93
CA VAL A 61 7.33 1.99 -14.60
C VAL A 61 6.07 1.96 -13.73
N GLN A 62 6.25 1.96 -12.41
CA GLN A 62 5.18 2.01 -11.42
C GLN A 62 5.69 2.82 -10.22
N PRO A 63 5.48 4.15 -10.22
CA PRO A 63 5.86 4.99 -9.09
C PRO A 63 5.06 4.57 -7.85
N ARG A 64 5.75 4.42 -6.71
CA ARG A 64 5.15 4.00 -5.45
C ARG A 64 5.47 5.01 -4.37
N VAL A 65 4.47 5.34 -3.57
CA VAL A 65 4.68 6.00 -2.28
C VAL A 65 4.89 4.90 -1.25
N ASN A 66 6.00 4.92 -0.52
CA ASN A 66 6.07 4.21 0.75
C ASN A 66 5.55 5.14 1.84
N VAL A 67 4.38 4.81 2.41
CA VAL A 67 3.65 5.74 3.30
C VAL A 67 4.50 6.21 4.48
N HIS A 68 5.25 5.28 5.10
CA HIS A 68 6.11 5.57 6.25
C HIS A 68 7.22 6.60 5.97
N GLU A 69 7.54 6.89 4.71
CA GLU A 69 8.59 7.85 4.36
C GLU A 69 8.07 9.29 4.23
N VAL A 70 6.76 9.50 4.12
CA VAL A 70 6.15 10.82 3.80
C VAL A 70 4.91 11.16 4.61
N VAL A 71 4.44 10.25 5.46
CA VAL A 71 3.35 10.48 6.40
C VAL A 71 3.79 11.39 7.55
N ASP A 72 2.87 12.21 8.02
CA ASP A 72 3.04 13.13 9.14
C ASP A 72 1.70 13.35 9.87
N GLU A 73 1.65 14.32 10.78
CA GLU A 73 0.44 14.66 11.55
C GLU A 73 -0.75 15.04 10.65
N GLU A 74 -0.54 15.81 9.58
CA GLU A 74 -1.61 16.21 8.65
C GLU A 74 -2.25 15.01 7.94
N THR A 75 -1.45 13.98 7.69
CA THR A 75 -1.85 12.81 6.89
C THR A 75 -2.04 11.54 7.72
N ALA A 76 -2.01 11.65 9.06
CA ALA A 76 -2.08 10.52 9.98
C ALA A 76 -3.35 9.67 9.83
N SER A 77 -4.44 10.25 9.30
CA SER A 77 -5.70 9.55 9.02
C SER A 77 -5.54 8.34 8.09
N VAL A 78 -4.51 8.32 7.22
CA VAL A 78 -4.21 7.14 6.40
C VAL A 78 -3.76 5.95 7.25
N VAL A 79 -3.04 6.21 8.34
CA VAL A 79 -2.56 5.18 9.27
C VAL A 79 -3.73 4.64 10.08
N ASP A 80 -4.62 5.51 10.54
CA ASP A 80 -5.84 5.11 11.25
C ASP A 80 -6.74 4.23 10.38
N PHE A 81 -6.90 4.59 9.09
CA PHE A 81 -7.62 3.76 8.13
C PHE A 81 -6.98 2.37 8.00
N LEU A 82 -5.65 2.30 7.84
CA LEU A 82 -4.94 1.04 7.63
C LEU A 82 -4.96 0.14 8.87
N LEU A 83 -4.88 0.72 10.07
CA LEU A 83 -5.04 0.02 11.36
C LEU A 83 -6.51 -0.23 11.72
N GLY A 84 -7.45 0.28 10.92
CA GLY A 84 -8.88 0.20 11.16
C GLY A 84 -9.45 -1.21 11.04
N PRO A 85 -10.70 -1.39 11.50
CA PRO A 85 -11.35 -2.71 11.59
C PRO A 85 -11.68 -3.32 10.21
N THR A 86 -11.67 -2.54 9.14
CA THR A 86 -11.98 -2.97 7.77
C THR A 86 -10.75 -3.38 6.97
N VAL A 87 -9.55 -3.02 7.43
CA VAL A 87 -8.27 -3.39 6.80
C VAL A 87 -7.49 -4.31 7.71
N HIS A 88 -6.81 -3.77 8.74
CA HIS A 88 -6.07 -4.58 9.69
C HIS A 88 -6.97 -5.54 10.47
N GLY A 89 -8.17 -5.12 10.86
CA GLY A 89 -9.13 -6.00 11.55
C GLY A 89 -9.63 -7.17 10.70
N VAL A 90 -9.61 -7.06 9.37
CA VAL A 90 -9.88 -8.18 8.45
C VAL A 90 -8.66 -9.10 8.38
N SER A 91 -7.47 -8.55 8.19
CA SER A 91 -6.22 -9.32 8.18
C SER A 91 -6.03 -10.11 9.48
N HIS A 92 -6.36 -9.50 10.62
CA HIS A 92 -6.29 -10.14 11.93
C HIS A 92 -7.22 -11.36 12.03
N GLN A 93 -8.46 -11.26 11.52
CA GLN A 93 -9.38 -12.41 11.45
C GLN A 93 -8.82 -13.53 10.56
N ILE A 94 -8.29 -13.19 9.39
CA ILE A 94 -7.71 -14.17 8.46
C ILE A 94 -6.51 -14.89 9.08
N MET A 95 -5.62 -14.16 9.75
CA MET A 95 -4.40 -14.73 10.32
C MET A 95 -4.65 -15.53 11.61
N GLY A 96 -5.73 -15.26 12.34
CA GLY A 96 -6.05 -15.96 13.59
C GLY A 96 -4.97 -15.84 14.67
N THR A 97 -4.17 -14.77 14.62
CA THR A 97 -3.01 -14.51 15.50
C THR A 97 -3.38 -13.51 16.59
N PRO A 98 -2.85 -13.60 17.82
CA PRO A 98 -3.06 -12.58 18.84
C PRO A 98 -2.48 -11.21 18.46
N GLU A 99 -1.42 -11.18 17.64
CA GLU A 99 -0.76 -9.96 17.19
C GLU A 99 -0.43 -10.03 15.72
N SER A 100 -0.66 -8.91 15.03
CA SER A 100 -0.30 -8.74 13.62
C SER A 100 0.19 -7.33 13.37
N ALA A 101 1.29 -7.20 12.62
CA ALA A 101 1.87 -5.91 12.26
C ALA A 101 1.72 -5.65 10.76
N ILE A 102 1.77 -4.37 10.38
CA ILE A 102 1.79 -3.98 8.99
C ILE A 102 3.24 -3.97 8.50
N THR A 103 3.54 -4.84 7.53
CA THR A 103 4.90 -5.02 7.00
C THR A 103 5.25 -4.01 5.92
N SER A 104 4.27 -3.55 5.14
CA SER A 104 4.44 -2.49 4.16
C SER A 104 3.11 -1.81 3.85
N MET A 105 3.18 -0.53 3.49
CA MET A 105 2.05 0.27 3.04
C MET A 105 2.50 1.08 1.84
N GLN A 106 1.82 0.87 0.71
CA GLN A 106 2.17 1.54 -0.54
C GLN A 106 0.94 2.15 -1.19
N ILE A 107 1.11 3.35 -1.75
CA ILE A 107 0.18 3.91 -2.74
C ILE A 107 0.84 3.67 -4.10
N THR A 108 0.21 2.84 -4.92
CA THR A 108 0.69 2.54 -6.27
C THR A 108 0.06 3.52 -7.26
N CYS A 109 0.90 4.20 -8.02
CA CYS A 109 0.46 5.11 -9.08
C CYS A 109 0.76 4.50 -10.45
N SER A 110 -0.12 4.76 -11.41
CA SER A 110 0.20 4.49 -12.81
C SER A 110 1.34 5.40 -13.26
N GLY A 111 2.25 4.85 -14.06
CA GLY A 111 3.28 5.64 -14.73
C GLY A 111 2.68 6.63 -15.74
N LEU A 112 3.51 7.56 -16.22
CA LEU A 112 3.12 8.48 -17.30
C LEU A 112 2.81 7.77 -18.62
N ILE A 113 3.43 6.60 -18.81
CA ILE A 113 3.25 5.73 -19.96
C ILE A 113 2.67 4.43 -19.42
N ASP A 114 1.73 3.85 -20.17
CA ASP A 114 1.25 2.49 -19.90
C ASP A 114 2.33 1.48 -20.32
N TYR A 115 2.92 0.81 -19.33
CA TYR A 115 3.93 -0.22 -19.54
C TYR A 115 3.34 -1.63 -19.65
N GLY A 116 2.01 -1.76 -19.63
CA GLY A 116 1.32 -3.04 -19.62
C GLY A 116 1.20 -3.64 -18.22
N HIS A 117 0.94 -4.94 -18.19
CA HIS A 117 0.70 -5.68 -16.95
C HIS A 117 2.02 -6.23 -16.37
N THR A 118 2.02 -6.48 -15.06
CA THR A 118 3.07 -7.25 -14.41
C THR A 118 2.87 -8.74 -14.71
N ASP A 119 3.97 -9.47 -14.95
CA ASP A 119 3.95 -10.92 -15.11
C ASP A 119 3.44 -11.62 -13.85
N TRP A 120 2.94 -12.85 -14.01
CA TRP A 120 2.49 -13.69 -12.90
C TRP A 120 3.63 -13.94 -11.89
N HIS A 121 3.41 -13.57 -10.63
CA HIS A 121 4.36 -13.77 -9.53
C HIS A 121 3.63 -14.03 -8.21
N ARG A 122 4.40 -14.33 -7.16
CA ARG A 122 3.92 -14.40 -5.77
C ARG A 122 4.69 -13.40 -4.94
N ASP A 123 3.99 -12.47 -4.33
CA ASP A 123 4.59 -11.47 -3.43
C ASP A 123 5.29 -12.14 -2.23
N SER A 124 4.74 -13.26 -1.76
CA SER A 124 5.34 -14.10 -0.74
C SER A 124 5.89 -15.38 -1.35
N SER A 125 7.19 -15.61 -1.15
CA SER A 125 7.83 -16.86 -1.50
C SER A 125 8.81 -17.28 -0.41
N ALA A 126 8.86 -18.58 -0.12
CA ALA A 126 9.81 -19.13 0.84
C ALA A 126 11.27 -18.81 0.44
N ARG A 127 11.56 -18.63 -0.86
CA ARG A 127 12.89 -18.21 -1.35
C ARG A 127 13.26 -16.79 -0.90
N GLU A 128 12.29 -15.88 -0.82
CA GLU A 128 12.52 -14.47 -0.52
C GLU A 128 12.30 -14.15 0.96
N GLN A 129 11.53 -14.97 1.68
CA GLN A 129 11.06 -14.66 3.02
C GLN A 129 11.51 -15.64 4.10
N ALA A 130 12.18 -16.74 3.75
CA ALA A 130 12.70 -17.68 4.73
C ALA A 130 14.12 -17.28 5.23
N PRO A 131 14.44 -17.53 6.52
CA PRO A 131 13.53 -17.96 7.58
C PRO A 131 12.89 -16.79 8.37
N LEU A 132 13.20 -15.53 8.04
CA LEU A 132 13.08 -14.40 8.99
C LEU A 132 12.11 -13.28 8.59
N SER A 133 11.45 -13.33 7.42
CA SER A 133 10.55 -12.24 6.99
C SER A 133 9.06 -12.60 7.12
N GLY A 134 8.75 -13.72 7.77
CA GLY A 134 7.38 -14.22 7.99
C GLY A 134 7.03 -14.51 9.45
N LEU A 135 7.81 -14.00 10.41
CA LEU A 135 7.50 -13.98 11.84
C LEU A 135 7.48 -12.54 12.33
#